data_AF-A0A356IXQ0-F1
#
_entry.id   AF-A0A356IXQ0-F1
#
_cell.length_a   1.000
_cell.length_b   1.000
_cell.length_c   1.000
_cell.angle_alpha   90.00
_cell.angle_beta   90.00
_cell.angle_gamma   90.00
#
_symmetry.space_group_name_H-M   'P 1'
#
loop_
_entity.id
_entity.type
_entity.pdbx_description
1 polymer ?
#
loop_
_entity_poly.entity_id
_entity_poly.type
_entity_poly.pdbx_seq_one_letter_code
_entity_poly.pdbx_strand_id
1 'polypeptide(L)'
;LVIARRNLVNARVEVLQKAGIEVGQVTMSSEGLAHWFHLAYWEETSPGKAKVYDDVKLDDQAVICVDIDSNYSDFIVLRKGKLVYTRNFLIGANHLLGDDAAWRDKFGEEIVHSMGLYQNEERDAKIVQLFLSGSAAHIPQLTEALGAKAGVPVVMTEPTYQVHLSKGVALFEKDEGRFVSPCPLIGMALDAGALELDLTSSELRIKKQMEGRRKQITVTGVLVLSIIMMLSTLFFIIFYGKSSYLAGIKKSVANIEKDALGVEQMRSSINLVKGRLDARKSSINILHEISRLTPKEIYFTNINIEEDKQTVLQGRAAAMSNVFEFVTTLENSPYFENVQTTYTTTKKEKDTEYAKFEIICMHEKDREDFETDAPKPEPGPPQPQSVKE
;
A
#
# COMPACT_ATOMS: atom_id res chain seq x y z
N LEU A 1 -0.56 -46.56 -16.16
CA LEU A 1 -1.21 -46.48 -14.83
C LEU A 1 -0.21 -47.02 -13.81
N VAL A 2 0.21 -46.20 -12.84
CA VAL A 2 1.12 -46.64 -11.77
C VAL A 2 0.35 -46.66 -10.46
N ILE A 3 0.42 -47.78 -9.72
CA ILE A 3 -0.29 -47.97 -8.46
C ILE A 3 0.72 -48.44 -7.42
N ALA A 4 0.79 -47.72 -6.31
CA ALA A 4 1.58 -48.11 -5.14
C ALA A 4 0.68 -48.28 -3.92
N ARG A 5 1.04 -49.21 -3.03
CA ARG A 5 0.34 -49.36 -1.76
C ARG A 5 0.65 -48.16 -0.87
N ARG A 6 -0.38 -47.41 -0.51
CA ARG A 6 -0.28 -46.18 0.28
C ARG A 6 0.48 -46.36 1.60
N ASN A 7 0.28 -47.47 2.29
CA ASN A 7 0.97 -47.76 3.55
C ASN A 7 2.49 -47.90 3.38
N LEU A 8 2.95 -48.48 2.26
CA LEU A 8 4.37 -48.62 1.97
C LEU A 8 5.02 -47.26 1.70
N VAL A 9 4.36 -46.42 0.89
CA VAL A 9 4.83 -45.05 0.60
C VAL A 9 4.90 -44.23 1.89
N ASN A 10 3.82 -44.22 2.68
CA ASN A 10 3.76 -43.46 3.92
C ASN A 10 4.81 -43.90 4.93
N ALA A 11 5.04 -45.21 5.07
CA ALA A 11 6.07 -45.73 5.99
C ALA A 11 7.48 -45.23 5.62
N ARG A 12 7.82 -45.17 4.31
CA ARG A 12 9.11 -44.63 3.86
C ARG A 12 9.21 -43.12 4.07
N VAL A 13 8.15 -42.38 3.78
CA VAL A 13 8.10 -40.93 4.01
C VAL A 13 8.23 -40.59 5.50
N GLU A 14 7.55 -41.35 6.38
CA GLU A 14 7.59 -41.12 7.82
C GLU A 14 9.01 -41.31 8.39
N VAL A 15 9.76 -42.30 7.90
CA VAL A 15 11.16 -42.51 8.30
C VAL A 15 12.01 -41.29 7.95
N LEU A 16 11.87 -40.75 6.73
CA LEU A 16 12.60 -39.55 6.31
C LEU A 16 12.18 -38.32 7.13
N GLN A 17 10.88 -38.14 7.37
CA GLN A 17 10.37 -37.03 8.17
C GLN A 17 10.85 -37.10 9.63
N LYS A 18 10.92 -38.29 10.23
CA LYS A 18 11.49 -38.49 11.58
C LYS A 18 12.98 -38.15 11.64
N ALA A 19 13.70 -38.31 10.54
CA ALA A 19 15.08 -37.86 10.41
C ALA A 19 15.22 -36.35 10.12
N GLY A 20 14.11 -35.60 10.06
CA GLY A 20 14.11 -34.18 9.71
C GLY A 20 14.28 -33.90 8.22
N ILE A 21 14.12 -34.91 7.36
CA ILE A 21 14.21 -34.77 5.90
C ILE A 21 12.80 -34.57 5.34
N GLU A 22 12.56 -33.41 4.74
CA GLU A 22 11.30 -33.12 4.05
C GLU A 22 11.25 -33.85 2.70
N VAL A 23 10.19 -34.62 2.49
CA VAL A 23 9.99 -35.34 1.22
C VAL A 23 9.24 -34.44 0.24
N GLY A 24 9.95 -34.04 -0.82
CA GLY A 24 9.40 -33.19 -1.87
C GLY A 24 8.46 -33.93 -2.83
N GLN A 25 8.84 -35.15 -3.20
CA GLN A 25 8.21 -36.02 -4.20
C GLN A 25 8.54 -37.48 -3.88
N VAL A 26 7.68 -38.40 -4.31
CA VAL A 26 7.93 -39.85 -4.24
C VAL A 26 7.76 -40.39 -5.64
N THR A 27 8.79 -41.04 -6.17
CA THR A 27 8.72 -41.66 -7.49
C THR A 27 9.29 -43.09 -7.47
N MET A 28 9.44 -43.72 -8.63
CA MET A 28 10.01 -45.04 -8.86
C MET A 28 11.48 -44.95 -9.24
N SER A 29 12.28 -45.91 -8.78
CA SER A 29 13.71 -46.02 -9.13
C SER A 29 13.94 -46.09 -10.64
N SER A 30 13.08 -46.82 -11.36
CA SER A 30 13.17 -46.97 -12.82
C SER A 30 13.00 -45.65 -13.57
N GLU A 31 12.18 -44.71 -13.07
CA GLU A 31 12.07 -43.37 -13.66
C GLU A 31 13.33 -42.56 -13.39
N GLY A 32 13.85 -42.59 -12.17
CA GLY A 32 15.13 -41.97 -11.83
C GLY A 32 16.27 -42.51 -12.69
N LEU A 33 16.33 -43.83 -12.90
CA LEU A 33 17.35 -44.47 -13.73
C LEU A 33 17.20 -44.08 -15.21
N ALA A 34 15.98 -44.09 -15.74
CA ALA A 34 15.71 -43.65 -17.11
C ALA A 34 16.15 -42.20 -17.31
N HIS A 35 15.85 -41.34 -16.34
CA HIS A 35 16.20 -39.93 -16.39
C HIS A 35 17.71 -39.70 -16.27
N TRP A 36 18.39 -40.41 -15.37
CA TRP A 36 19.86 -40.40 -15.29
C TRP A 36 20.50 -40.83 -16.60
N PHE A 37 20.03 -41.93 -17.19
CA PHE A 37 20.55 -42.43 -18.46
C PHE A 37 20.30 -41.41 -19.59
N HIS A 38 19.14 -40.78 -19.57
CA HIS A 38 18.80 -39.73 -20.52
C HIS A 38 19.79 -38.56 -20.47
N LEU A 39 20.14 -38.11 -19.27
CA LEU A 39 21.07 -37.01 -19.07
C LEU A 39 22.53 -37.36 -19.38
N ALA A 40 22.98 -38.56 -19.00
CA ALA A 40 24.39 -38.92 -19.03
C ALA A 40 24.84 -39.58 -20.34
N TYR A 41 23.98 -40.40 -20.98
CA TYR A 41 24.39 -41.30 -22.07
C TYR A 41 23.52 -41.21 -23.33
N TRP A 42 22.38 -40.52 -23.30
CA TRP A 42 21.45 -40.50 -24.44
C TRP A 42 22.08 -39.94 -25.71
N GLU A 43 22.92 -38.91 -25.61
CA GLU A 43 23.62 -38.34 -26.75
C GLU A 43 24.59 -39.32 -27.41
N GLU A 44 25.16 -40.26 -26.65
CA GLU A 44 26.07 -41.28 -27.18
C GLU A 44 25.30 -42.39 -27.89
N THR A 45 24.09 -42.68 -27.41
CA THR A 45 23.17 -43.63 -28.06
C THR A 45 22.37 -43.01 -29.20
N SER A 46 22.49 -41.70 -29.42
CA SER A 46 21.76 -41.00 -30.47
C SER A 46 22.37 -41.29 -31.86
N PRO A 47 21.53 -41.37 -32.90
CA PRO A 47 21.94 -41.76 -34.25
C PRO A 47 22.89 -40.72 -34.86
N GLY A 48 23.97 -41.20 -35.47
CA GLY A 48 25.01 -40.38 -36.11
C GLY A 48 26.32 -40.27 -35.32
N LYS A 49 26.36 -40.65 -34.03
CA LYS A 49 27.59 -40.74 -33.23
C LYS A 49 28.01 -42.18 -32.92
N ALA A 50 27.07 -43.08 -32.65
CA ALA A 50 27.37 -44.50 -32.45
C ALA A 50 27.50 -45.23 -33.80
N LYS A 51 28.72 -45.60 -34.17
CA LYS A 51 29.05 -46.37 -35.40
C LYS A 51 28.44 -47.78 -35.48
N VAL A 52 27.72 -48.21 -34.45
CA VAL A 52 27.34 -49.63 -34.28
C VAL A 52 25.97 -49.94 -34.92
N TYR A 53 25.18 -48.93 -35.30
CA TYR A 53 23.73 -49.11 -35.52
C TYR A 53 23.17 -48.57 -36.84
N ASP A 54 24.01 -48.44 -37.88
CA ASP A 54 23.61 -47.85 -39.17
C ASP A 54 22.49 -48.65 -39.90
N ASP A 55 22.30 -49.93 -39.57
CA ASP A 55 21.34 -50.83 -40.25
C ASP A 55 19.94 -50.88 -39.61
N VAL A 56 19.71 -50.23 -38.46
CA VAL A 56 18.40 -50.24 -37.77
C VAL A 56 17.83 -48.83 -37.76
N LYS A 57 16.58 -48.67 -38.23
CA LYS A 57 15.87 -47.37 -38.15
C LYS A 57 15.81 -46.90 -36.71
N LEU A 58 16.12 -45.62 -36.48
CA LEU A 58 16.12 -45.01 -35.15
C LEU A 58 14.84 -45.31 -34.35
N ASP A 59 13.69 -45.27 -35.02
CA ASP A 59 12.40 -45.48 -34.38
C ASP A 59 12.21 -46.89 -33.81
N ASP A 60 13.00 -47.84 -34.29
CA ASP A 60 12.94 -49.26 -33.94
C ASP A 60 14.03 -49.64 -32.94
N GLN A 61 14.95 -48.72 -32.60
CA GLN A 61 16.04 -49.00 -31.66
C GLN A 61 15.56 -48.91 -30.21
N ALA A 62 15.89 -49.95 -29.43
CA ALA A 62 15.67 -50.00 -28.00
C ALA A 62 16.99 -50.26 -27.27
N VAL A 63 17.20 -49.57 -26.16
CA VAL A 63 18.38 -49.70 -25.31
C VAL A 63 17.96 -50.25 -23.96
N ILE A 64 18.74 -51.17 -23.43
CA ILE A 64 18.53 -51.70 -22.07
C ILE A 64 19.48 -51.00 -21.12
N CYS A 65 18.97 -50.61 -19.96
CA CYS A 65 19.80 -50.25 -18.82
C CYS A 65 19.48 -51.20 -17.66
N VAL A 66 20.50 -51.83 -17.10
CA VAL A 66 20.40 -52.70 -15.94
C VAL A 66 21.19 -52.09 -14.80
N ASP A 67 20.46 -51.65 -13.78
CA ASP A 67 21.04 -51.04 -12.59
C ASP A 67 21.11 -52.05 -11.46
N ILE A 68 22.31 -52.31 -10.97
CA ILE A 68 22.54 -53.30 -9.91
C ILE A 68 22.69 -52.59 -8.57
N ASP A 69 21.70 -52.76 -7.70
CA ASP A 69 21.71 -52.28 -6.31
C ASP A 69 22.03 -53.46 -5.37
N SER A 70 21.99 -53.23 -4.06
CA SER A 70 22.40 -54.17 -3.02
C SER A 70 21.71 -55.52 -3.10
N ASN A 71 20.38 -55.51 -3.10
CA ASN A 71 19.55 -56.72 -2.99
C ASN A 71 18.69 -57.00 -4.24
N TYR A 72 18.64 -56.05 -5.17
CA TYR A 72 17.86 -56.17 -6.39
C TYR A 72 18.60 -55.50 -7.54
N SER A 73 18.13 -55.77 -8.76
CA SER A 73 18.55 -55.06 -9.96
C SER A 73 17.33 -54.59 -10.73
N ASP A 74 17.37 -53.35 -11.20
CA ASP A 74 16.33 -52.78 -12.06
C ASP A 74 16.72 -52.96 -13.52
N PHE A 75 15.89 -53.69 -14.26
CA PHE A 75 15.98 -53.84 -15.71
C PHE A 75 14.99 -52.86 -16.35
N ILE A 76 15.48 -51.94 -17.15
CA ILE A 76 14.64 -51.00 -17.90
C ILE A 76 14.97 -51.04 -19.39
N VAL A 77 13.96 -50.80 -20.21
CA VAL A 77 14.12 -50.62 -21.65
C VAL A 77 13.69 -49.21 -22.02
N LEU A 78 14.57 -48.52 -22.73
CA LEU A 78 14.38 -47.17 -23.24
C LEU A 78 14.23 -47.22 -24.76
N ARG A 79 13.17 -46.59 -25.27
CA ARG A 79 12.94 -46.42 -26.72
C ARG A 79 12.58 -44.96 -26.97
N LYS A 80 13.28 -44.31 -27.92
CA LYS A 80 13.12 -42.86 -28.20
C LYS A 80 13.24 -41.97 -26.94
N GLY A 81 14.12 -42.35 -26.02
CA GLY A 81 14.39 -41.62 -24.78
C GLY A 81 13.34 -41.82 -23.70
N LYS A 82 12.34 -42.67 -23.93
CA LYS A 82 11.25 -42.94 -22.98
C LYS A 82 11.34 -44.33 -22.41
N LEU A 83 11.01 -44.45 -21.13
CA LEU A 83 10.84 -45.73 -20.45
C LEU A 83 9.61 -46.46 -20.99
N VAL A 84 9.84 -47.61 -21.63
CA VAL A 84 8.76 -48.42 -22.24
C VAL A 84 8.54 -49.76 -21.54
N TYR A 85 9.56 -50.29 -20.88
CA TYR A 85 9.48 -51.55 -20.16
C TYR A 85 10.33 -51.49 -18.90
N THR A 86 9.86 -52.10 -17.82
CA THR A 86 10.62 -52.21 -16.56
C THR A 86 10.33 -53.54 -15.88
N ARG A 87 11.35 -54.16 -15.31
CA ARG A 87 11.27 -55.37 -14.50
C ARG A 87 12.32 -55.30 -13.41
N ASN A 88 12.01 -55.87 -12.25
CA ASN A 88 12.94 -55.94 -11.12
C ASN A 88 13.36 -57.39 -10.89
N PHE A 89 14.65 -57.60 -10.67
CA PHE A 89 15.23 -58.89 -10.28
C PHE A 89 15.60 -58.85 -8.81
N LEU A 90 15.21 -59.88 -8.04
CA LEU A 90 15.64 -60.04 -6.65
C LEU A 90 17.06 -60.63 -6.56
N ILE A 91 17.94 -60.15 -7.42
CA ILE A 91 19.37 -60.46 -7.48
C ILE A 91 20.08 -59.13 -7.55
N GLY A 92 20.98 -58.87 -6.61
CA GLY A 92 21.73 -57.62 -6.50
C GLY A 92 23.21 -57.89 -6.22
N ALA A 93 23.96 -56.82 -5.95
CA ALA A 93 25.39 -56.85 -5.67
C ALA A 93 25.76 -57.84 -4.55
N ASN A 94 24.93 -57.94 -3.50
CA ASN A 94 25.16 -58.89 -2.39
C ASN A 94 25.19 -60.36 -2.85
N HIS A 95 24.46 -60.69 -3.92
CA HIS A 95 24.43 -62.04 -4.48
C HIS A 95 25.57 -62.25 -5.48
N LEU A 96 25.82 -61.23 -6.32
CA LEU A 96 26.75 -61.33 -7.46
C LEU A 96 28.22 -61.17 -7.08
N LEU A 97 28.51 -60.42 -6.01
CA LEU A 97 29.87 -60.29 -5.46
C LEU A 97 30.30 -61.52 -4.66
N GLY A 98 29.37 -62.42 -4.33
CA GLY A 98 29.71 -63.73 -3.78
C GLY A 98 30.40 -64.63 -4.82
N ASP A 99 31.18 -65.60 -4.34
CA ASP A 99 31.85 -66.60 -5.19
C ASP A 99 30.91 -67.68 -5.76
N ASP A 100 29.60 -67.43 -5.76
CA ASP A 100 28.61 -68.38 -6.25
C ASP A 100 28.27 -68.10 -7.71
N ALA A 101 28.92 -68.87 -8.59
CA ALA A 101 28.71 -68.81 -10.04
C ALA A 101 27.24 -69.05 -10.44
N ALA A 102 26.45 -69.75 -9.62
CA ALA A 102 25.05 -70.01 -9.92
C ALA A 102 24.21 -68.73 -9.93
N TRP A 103 24.52 -67.74 -9.07
CA TRP A 103 23.81 -66.46 -9.08
C TRP A 103 24.08 -65.65 -10.34
N ARG A 104 25.31 -65.67 -10.86
CA ARG A 104 25.65 -64.99 -12.12
C ARG A 104 24.97 -65.65 -13.30
N ASP A 105 24.91 -66.98 -13.30
CA ASP A 105 24.25 -67.75 -14.34
C ASP A 105 22.75 -67.43 -14.39
N LYS A 106 22.09 -67.50 -13.23
CA LYS A 106 20.68 -67.15 -13.04
C LYS A 106 20.37 -65.70 -13.38
N PHE A 107 21.26 -64.76 -13.03
CA PHE A 107 21.10 -63.35 -13.39
C PHE A 107 21.12 -63.14 -14.90
N GLY A 108 22.05 -63.81 -15.60
CA GLY A 108 22.09 -63.81 -17.06
C GLY A 108 20.82 -64.41 -17.69
N GLU A 109 20.27 -65.49 -17.11
CA GLU A 109 19.01 -66.06 -17.56
C GLU A 109 17.83 -65.09 -17.39
N GLU A 110 17.74 -64.39 -16.25
CA GLU A 110 16.68 -63.39 -16.02
C GLU A 110 16.77 -62.21 -17.00
N ILE A 111 17.99 -61.77 -17.34
CA ILE A 111 18.20 -60.74 -18.37
C ILE A 111 17.71 -61.24 -19.73
N VAL A 112 18.19 -62.39 -20.20
CA VAL A 112 17.80 -62.96 -21.50
C VAL A 112 16.29 -63.22 -21.56
N HIS A 113 15.72 -63.72 -20.47
CA HIS A 113 14.28 -63.93 -20.36
C HIS A 113 13.51 -62.61 -20.48
N SER A 114 13.94 -61.55 -19.79
CA SER A 114 13.30 -60.23 -19.85
C SER A 114 13.41 -59.59 -21.22
N MET A 115 14.57 -59.76 -21.88
CA MET A 115 14.77 -59.33 -23.26
C MET A 115 13.79 -60.03 -24.21
N GLY A 116 13.64 -61.35 -24.06
CA GLY A 116 12.70 -62.14 -24.86
C GLY A 116 11.24 -61.73 -24.62
N LEU A 117 10.85 -61.46 -23.37
CA LEU A 117 9.51 -60.95 -23.05
C LEU A 117 9.23 -59.61 -23.75
N TYR A 118 10.17 -58.66 -23.66
CA TYR A 118 10.03 -57.37 -24.32
C TYR A 118 9.94 -57.50 -25.85
N GLN A 119 10.82 -58.28 -26.48
CA GLN A 119 10.79 -58.48 -27.94
C GLN A 119 9.51 -59.18 -28.44
N ASN A 120 8.93 -60.05 -27.62
CA ASN A 120 7.66 -60.70 -27.95
C ASN A 120 6.46 -59.74 -27.89
N GLU A 121 6.49 -58.77 -26.98
CA GLU A 121 5.47 -57.71 -26.86
C GLU A 121 5.63 -56.66 -27.96
N GLU A 122 6.86 -56.22 -28.24
CA GLU A 122 7.20 -55.16 -29.19
C GLU A 122 7.98 -55.71 -30.40
N ARG A 123 7.26 -56.33 -31.35
CA ARG A 123 7.86 -57.04 -32.50
C ARG A 123 8.72 -56.17 -33.42
N ASP A 124 8.43 -54.88 -33.48
CA ASP A 124 9.16 -53.93 -34.33
C ASP A 124 10.41 -53.37 -33.64
N ALA A 125 10.55 -53.55 -32.32
CA ALA A 125 11.68 -53.02 -31.57
C ALA A 125 12.87 -54.00 -31.58
N LYS A 126 14.06 -53.48 -31.90
CA LYS A 126 15.33 -54.20 -31.82
C LYS A 126 16.16 -53.67 -30.67
N ILE A 127 16.52 -54.55 -29.75
CA ILE A 127 17.47 -54.23 -28.69
C ILE A 127 18.86 -54.14 -29.30
N VAL A 128 19.47 -52.96 -29.21
CA VAL A 128 20.77 -52.68 -29.84
C VAL A 128 21.94 -52.74 -28.87
N GLN A 129 21.68 -52.49 -27.58
CA GLN A 129 22.73 -52.38 -26.56
C GLN A 129 22.18 -52.61 -25.17
N LEU A 130 23.04 -53.11 -24.28
CA LEU A 130 22.78 -53.22 -22.86
C LEU A 130 23.82 -52.42 -22.07
N PHE A 131 23.35 -51.56 -21.18
CA PHE A 131 24.17 -50.78 -20.28
C PHE A 131 24.07 -51.35 -18.87
N LEU A 132 25.19 -51.48 -18.20
CA LEU A 132 25.28 -51.88 -16.80
C LEU A 132 25.63 -50.67 -15.94
N SER A 133 24.84 -50.42 -14.89
CA SER A 133 25.05 -49.32 -13.94
C SER A 133 25.04 -49.80 -12.49
N GLY A 134 25.29 -48.87 -11.57
CA GLY A 134 25.31 -49.13 -10.14
C GLY A 134 26.54 -49.93 -9.71
N SER A 135 26.31 -50.99 -8.94
CA SER A 135 27.39 -51.83 -8.39
C SER A 135 28.03 -52.78 -9.41
N ALA A 136 27.56 -52.77 -10.66
CA ALA A 136 28.07 -53.63 -11.72
C ALA A 136 29.57 -53.47 -11.97
N ALA A 137 30.12 -52.26 -11.79
CA ALA A 137 31.53 -51.95 -11.96
C ALA A 137 32.45 -52.76 -11.02
N HIS A 138 31.93 -53.21 -9.88
CA HIS A 138 32.69 -53.97 -8.89
C HIS A 138 32.59 -55.49 -9.08
N ILE A 139 31.77 -55.97 -10.02
CA ILE A 139 31.54 -57.41 -10.24
C ILE A 139 32.46 -57.89 -11.38
N PRO A 140 33.49 -58.71 -11.10
CA PRO A 140 34.45 -59.12 -12.12
C PRO A 140 33.78 -59.94 -13.24
N GLN A 141 34.20 -59.68 -14.48
CA GLN A 141 33.79 -60.43 -15.69
C GLN A 141 32.29 -60.39 -16.01
N LEU A 142 31.50 -59.57 -15.32
CA LEU A 142 30.05 -59.52 -15.53
C LEU A 142 29.69 -59.08 -16.96
N THR A 143 30.38 -58.06 -17.47
CA THR A 143 30.20 -57.54 -18.84
C THR A 143 30.43 -58.62 -19.90
N GLU A 144 31.50 -59.40 -19.77
CA GLU A 144 31.87 -60.46 -20.73
C GLU A 144 30.87 -61.62 -20.67
N ALA A 145 30.52 -62.07 -19.45
CA ALA A 145 29.57 -63.14 -19.23
C ALA A 145 28.17 -62.79 -19.78
N LEU A 146 27.70 -61.56 -19.52
CA LEU A 146 26.42 -61.09 -20.04
C LEU A 146 26.46 -60.83 -21.55
N GLY A 147 27.56 -60.31 -22.08
CA GLY A 147 27.71 -60.10 -23.52
C GLY A 147 27.62 -61.40 -24.31
N ALA A 148 28.27 -62.45 -23.82
CA ALA A 148 28.20 -63.79 -24.43
C ALA A 148 26.78 -64.39 -24.36
N LYS A 149 26.05 -64.19 -23.26
CA LYS A 149 24.69 -64.73 -23.08
C LYS A 149 23.60 -63.93 -23.80
N ALA A 150 23.64 -62.61 -23.70
CA ALA A 150 22.60 -61.72 -24.23
C ALA A 150 22.70 -61.52 -25.75
N GLY A 151 23.88 -61.78 -26.33
CA GLY A 151 24.11 -61.62 -27.78
C GLY A 151 24.06 -60.17 -28.25
N VAL A 152 24.14 -59.21 -27.33
CA VAL A 152 24.18 -57.77 -27.61
C VAL A 152 25.41 -57.15 -26.93
N PRO A 153 25.97 -56.05 -27.46
CA PRO A 153 27.05 -55.33 -26.81
C PRO A 153 26.64 -54.88 -25.41
N VAL A 154 27.46 -55.23 -24.42
CA VAL A 154 27.28 -54.81 -23.03
C VAL A 154 28.33 -53.75 -22.69
N VAL A 155 27.89 -52.60 -22.18
CA VAL A 155 28.77 -51.49 -21.82
C VAL A 155 28.59 -51.14 -20.35
N MET A 156 29.71 -51.02 -19.64
CA MET A 156 29.71 -50.53 -18.27
C MET A 156 29.57 -49.01 -18.28
N THR A 157 28.72 -48.48 -17.40
CA THR A 157 28.51 -47.05 -17.24
C THR A 157 29.10 -46.56 -15.92
N GLU A 158 29.59 -45.33 -15.94
CA GLU A 158 30.00 -44.58 -14.77
C GLU A 158 28.84 -43.71 -14.27
N PRO A 159 28.39 -43.84 -13.01
CA PRO A 159 27.27 -43.06 -12.46
C PRO A 159 27.45 -41.54 -12.54
N THR A 160 28.69 -41.07 -12.49
CA THR A 160 29.05 -39.64 -12.45
C THR A 160 29.36 -39.06 -13.82
N TYR A 161 29.24 -39.84 -14.90
CA TYR A 161 29.53 -39.37 -16.25
C TYR A 161 28.63 -38.19 -16.65
N GLN A 162 29.24 -37.11 -17.13
CA GLN A 162 28.59 -35.83 -17.46
C GLN A 162 27.86 -35.13 -16.30
N VAL A 163 28.03 -35.61 -15.06
CA VAL A 163 27.47 -34.98 -13.85
C VAL A 163 28.50 -34.02 -13.24
N HIS A 164 28.15 -32.73 -13.15
CA HIS A 164 29.03 -31.73 -12.56
C HIS A 164 28.99 -31.82 -11.02
N LEU A 165 30.07 -32.32 -10.43
CA LEU A 165 30.21 -32.43 -8.98
C LEU A 165 30.75 -31.13 -8.38
N SER A 166 30.21 -30.75 -7.21
CA SER A 166 30.72 -29.62 -6.44
C SER A 166 32.09 -29.95 -5.83
N LYS A 167 32.92 -28.92 -5.65
CA LYS A 167 34.28 -29.10 -5.12
C LYS A 167 34.24 -29.74 -3.73
N GLY A 168 34.99 -30.82 -3.55
CA GLY A 168 35.11 -31.54 -2.27
C GLY A 168 34.13 -32.71 -2.07
N VAL A 169 33.29 -33.01 -3.07
CA VAL A 169 32.43 -34.20 -3.05
C VAL A 169 33.13 -35.35 -3.76
N ALA A 170 33.49 -36.38 -2.99
CA ALA A 170 33.90 -37.68 -3.52
C ALA A 170 32.71 -38.64 -3.41
N LEU A 171 32.19 -39.08 -4.57
CA LEU A 171 31.07 -40.01 -4.63
C LEU A 171 31.60 -41.44 -4.72
N PHE A 172 31.30 -42.24 -3.71
CA PHE A 172 31.45 -43.71 -3.74
C PHE A 172 32.87 -44.23 -4.07
N GLU A 173 33.92 -43.42 -3.88
CA GLU A 173 35.33 -43.82 -4.09
C GLU A 173 35.84 -44.87 -3.08
N LYS A 174 35.07 -45.14 -2.01
CA LYS A 174 35.40 -46.11 -0.96
C LYS A 174 34.59 -47.39 -1.12
N ASP A 175 35.12 -48.51 -0.60
CA ASP A 175 34.44 -49.82 -0.51
C ASP A 175 33.02 -49.77 0.08
N GLU A 176 32.70 -48.72 0.85
CA GLU A 176 31.38 -48.45 1.42
C GLU A 176 30.28 -48.31 0.35
N GLY A 177 30.62 -47.91 -0.88
CA GLY A 177 29.69 -47.73 -2.00
C GLY A 177 29.48 -48.96 -2.89
N ARG A 178 30.27 -50.03 -2.70
CA ARG A 178 30.37 -51.13 -3.68
C ARG A 178 29.09 -51.96 -3.88
N PHE A 179 28.12 -51.79 -2.98
CA PHE A 179 26.85 -52.52 -2.97
C PHE A 179 25.65 -51.64 -3.29
N VAL A 180 25.80 -50.35 -3.52
CA VAL A 180 24.67 -49.43 -3.67
C VAL A 180 24.73 -48.75 -5.03
N SER A 181 23.59 -48.69 -5.72
CA SER A 181 23.50 -47.87 -6.92
C SER A 181 23.03 -46.44 -6.61
N PRO A 182 23.80 -45.41 -7.01
CA PRO A 182 23.35 -44.03 -6.91
C PRO A 182 22.62 -43.53 -8.16
N CYS A 183 22.63 -44.27 -9.27
CA CYS A 183 22.12 -43.78 -10.56
C CYS A 183 20.66 -43.29 -10.47
N PRO A 184 19.72 -44.04 -9.86
CA PRO A 184 18.34 -43.57 -9.73
C PRO A 184 18.23 -42.26 -8.94
N LEU A 185 19.00 -42.11 -7.86
CA LEU A 185 18.98 -40.91 -7.01
C LEU A 185 19.58 -39.70 -7.73
N ILE A 186 20.67 -39.89 -8.48
CA ILE A 186 21.27 -38.84 -9.30
C ILE A 186 20.25 -38.36 -10.34
N GLY A 187 19.59 -39.28 -11.04
CA GLY A 187 18.58 -38.93 -12.04
C GLY A 187 17.39 -38.17 -11.44
N MET A 188 16.92 -38.57 -10.26
CA MET A 188 15.86 -37.84 -9.55
C MET A 188 16.30 -36.46 -9.05
N ALA A 189 17.56 -36.31 -8.66
CA ALA A 189 18.07 -35.07 -8.08
C ALA A 189 18.40 -33.99 -9.13
N LEU A 190 18.84 -34.40 -10.33
CA LEU A 190 19.27 -33.47 -11.39
C LEU A 190 18.12 -32.69 -12.02
N ASP A 191 16.95 -33.32 -12.22
CA ASP A 191 15.74 -32.63 -12.65
C ASP A 191 14.49 -33.27 -12.03
N ALA A 192 14.20 -32.90 -10.79
CA ALA A 192 12.97 -33.34 -10.13
C ALA A 192 11.69 -32.87 -10.86
N GLY A 193 11.77 -31.80 -11.67
CA GLY A 193 10.64 -31.25 -12.41
C GLY A 193 10.28 -32.04 -13.67
N ALA A 194 11.24 -32.75 -14.25
CA ALA A 194 11.05 -33.60 -15.42
C ALA A 194 10.44 -34.98 -15.10
N LEU A 195 10.38 -35.36 -13.82
CA LEU A 195 9.76 -36.61 -13.40
C LEU A 195 8.24 -36.55 -13.63
N GLU A 196 7.72 -37.49 -14.43
CA GLU A 196 6.30 -37.58 -14.78
C GLU A 196 5.50 -38.24 -13.65
N LEU A 197 6.13 -39.12 -12.87
CA LEU A 197 5.50 -39.87 -11.80
C LEU A 197 5.69 -39.18 -10.44
N ASP A 198 4.56 -38.92 -9.78
CA ASP A 198 4.55 -38.50 -8.39
C ASP A 198 3.49 -39.29 -7.60
N LEU A 199 4.01 -40.21 -6.79
CA LEU A 199 3.31 -41.10 -5.88
C LEU A 199 3.16 -40.50 -4.47
N THR A 200 3.47 -39.20 -4.28
CA THR A 200 3.17 -38.54 -3.00
C THR A 200 1.68 -38.66 -2.69
N SER A 201 1.39 -39.04 -1.46
CA SER A 201 0.01 -39.10 -0.99
C SER A 201 -0.61 -37.70 -1.01
N SER A 202 -1.92 -37.64 -1.25
CA SER A 202 -2.67 -36.39 -1.23
C SER A 202 -2.54 -35.68 0.12
N GLU A 203 -2.40 -36.40 1.23
CA GLU A 203 -2.18 -35.80 2.55
C GLU A 203 -0.85 -35.08 2.64
N LEU A 204 0.23 -35.66 2.11
CA LEU A 204 1.54 -35.01 2.07
C LEU A 204 1.51 -33.78 1.18
N ARG A 205 0.86 -33.86 0.02
CA ARG A 205 0.66 -32.72 -0.88
C ARG A 205 -0.13 -31.60 -0.19
N ILE A 206 -1.23 -31.94 0.49
CA ILE A 206 -2.05 -30.97 1.23
C ILE A 206 -1.23 -30.35 2.36
N LYS A 207 -0.50 -31.14 3.16
CA LYS A 207 0.35 -30.64 4.24
C LYS A 207 1.37 -29.64 3.72
N LYS A 208 2.07 -29.95 2.63
CA LYS A 208 3.05 -29.06 1.98
C LYS A 208 2.39 -27.78 1.45
N GLN A 209 1.23 -27.90 0.81
CA GLN A 209 0.47 -26.73 0.36
C GLN A 209 0.00 -25.86 1.53
N MET A 210 -0.40 -26.46 2.66
CA MET A 210 -0.78 -25.73 3.86
C MET A 210 0.40 -25.03 4.52
N GLU A 211 1.57 -25.65 4.59
CA GLU A 211 2.80 -25.04 5.11
C GLU A 211 3.24 -23.85 4.23
N GLY A 212 3.18 -23.99 2.91
CA GLY A 212 3.41 -22.89 1.97
C GLY A 212 2.42 -21.74 2.15
N ARG A 213 1.12 -22.05 2.23
CA ARG A 213 0.07 -21.06 2.49
C ARG A 213 0.22 -20.40 3.86
N ARG A 214 0.65 -21.13 4.89
CA ARG A 214 0.89 -20.58 6.23
C ARG A 214 1.99 -19.53 6.21
N LYS A 215 3.08 -19.77 5.48
CA LYS A 215 4.14 -18.77 5.28
C LYS A 215 3.59 -17.52 4.59
N GLN A 216 2.81 -17.70 3.52
CA GLN A 216 2.19 -16.58 2.80
C GLN A 216 1.22 -15.78 3.69
N ILE A 217 0.32 -16.44 4.41
CA ILE A 217 -0.62 -15.78 5.34
C ILE A 217 0.13 -15.00 6.42
N THR A 218 1.24 -15.54 6.93
CA THR A 218 2.07 -14.85 7.93
C THR A 218 2.69 -13.59 7.34
N VAL A 219 3.29 -13.68 6.15
CA VAL A 219 3.87 -12.51 5.46
C VAL A 219 2.81 -11.46 5.14
N THR A 220 1.66 -11.87 4.60
CA THR A 220 0.54 -10.97 4.31
C THR A 220 0.03 -10.30 5.60
N GLY A 221 -0.10 -11.06 6.69
CA GLY A 221 -0.51 -10.52 7.99
C GLY A 221 0.45 -9.45 8.51
N VAL A 222 1.75 -9.68 8.41
CA VAL A 222 2.79 -8.70 8.80
C VAL A 222 2.69 -7.43 7.94
N LEU A 223 2.50 -7.57 6.62
CA LEU A 223 2.34 -6.43 5.71
C LEU A 223 1.09 -5.61 6.02
N VAL A 224 -0.05 -6.26 6.26
CA VAL A 224 -1.31 -5.58 6.61
C VAL A 224 -1.15 -4.81 7.93
N LEU A 225 -0.52 -5.43 8.94
CA LEU A 225 -0.27 -4.78 10.23
C LEU A 225 0.65 -3.55 10.07
N SER A 226 1.66 -3.65 9.21
CA SER A 226 2.56 -2.54 8.88
C SER A 226 1.80 -1.36 8.23
N ILE A 227 0.87 -1.64 7.31
CA ILE A 227 0.04 -0.61 6.67
C ILE A 227 -0.86 0.08 7.70
N ILE A 228 -1.50 -0.69 8.59
CA ILE A 228 -2.36 -0.14 9.65
C ILE A 228 -1.55 0.75 10.60
N MET A 229 -0.34 0.35 10.99
CA MET A 229 0.55 1.18 11.80
C MET A 229 0.94 2.48 11.09
N MET A 230 1.26 2.42 9.79
CA MET A 230 1.61 3.59 8.99
C MET A 230 0.45 4.58 8.93
N LEU A 231 -0.77 4.11 8.64
CA LEU A 231 -1.98 4.92 8.61
C LEU A 231 -2.31 5.54 9.97
N SER A 232 -2.16 4.76 11.05
CA SER A 232 -2.36 5.25 12.41
C SER A 232 -1.40 6.38 12.75
N THR A 233 -0.13 6.24 12.36
CA THR A 233 0.90 7.27 12.56
C THR A 233 0.56 8.56 11.80
N LEU A 234 0.16 8.44 10.52
CA LEU A 234 -0.27 9.59 9.72
C LEU A 234 -1.48 10.30 10.33
N PHE A 235 -2.46 9.54 10.81
CA PHE A 235 -3.63 10.09 11.49
C PHE A 235 -3.23 10.88 12.74
N PHE A 236 -2.32 10.34 13.56
CA PHE A 236 -1.79 11.04 14.72
C PHE A 236 -1.09 12.34 14.35
N ILE A 237 -0.24 12.34 13.31
CA ILE A 237 0.45 13.57 12.84
C ILE A 237 -0.57 14.65 12.47
N ILE A 238 -1.60 14.30 11.69
CA ILE A 238 -2.65 15.25 11.28
C ILE A 238 -3.44 15.77 12.49
N PHE A 239 -3.80 14.89 13.42
CA PHE A 239 -4.57 15.25 14.61
C PHE A 239 -3.78 16.20 15.53
N TYR A 240 -2.52 15.88 15.81
CA TYR A 240 -1.65 16.75 16.62
C TYR A 240 -1.36 18.08 15.94
N GLY A 241 -1.19 18.09 14.62
CA GLY A 241 -1.03 19.32 13.84
C GLY A 241 -2.24 20.25 13.97
N LYS A 242 -3.46 19.72 13.81
CA LYS A 242 -4.69 20.48 13.98
C LYS A 242 -4.87 21.01 15.40
N SER A 243 -4.60 20.18 16.41
CA SER A 243 -4.72 20.57 17.82
C SER A 243 -3.76 21.71 18.18
N SER A 244 -2.51 21.61 17.72
CA SER A 244 -1.48 22.65 17.94
C SER A 244 -1.83 23.95 17.22
N TYR A 245 -2.33 23.87 15.98
CA TYR A 245 -2.77 25.02 15.22
C TYR A 245 -3.95 25.73 15.91
N LEU A 246 -4.93 24.97 16.39
CA LEU A 246 -6.10 25.50 17.09
C LEU A 246 -5.72 26.15 18.43
N ALA A 247 -4.77 25.56 19.15
CA ALA A 247 -4.17 26.19 20.34
C ALA A 247 -3.47 27.51 20.00
N GLY A 248 -2.76 27.57 18.87
CA GLY A 248 -2.14 28.79 18.35
C GLY A 248 -3.17 29.90 18.05
N ILE A 249 -4.24 29.57 17.31
CA ILE A 249 -5.33 30.51 17.02
C ILE A 249 -5.98 31.02 18.31
N LYS A 250 -6.32 30.12 19.25
CA LYS A 250 -6.92 30.53 20.52
C LYS A 250 -6.02 31.50 21.30
N LYS A 251 -4.71 31.27 21.28
CA LYS A 251 -3.73 32.17 21.92
C LYS A 251 -3.70 33.54 21.23
N SER A 252 -3.72 33.57 19.89
CA SER A 252 -3.77 34.83 19.14
C SER A 252 -5.08 35.60 19.37
N VAL A 253 -6.22 34.91 19.40
CA VAL A 253 -7.52 35.52 19.70
C VAL A 253 -7.53 36.13 21.11
N ALA A 254 -7.03 35.40 22.11
CA ALA A 254 -6.95 35.91 23.48
C ALA A 254 -6.05 37.15 23.61
N ASN A 255 -4.96 37.22 22.82
CA ASN A 255 -4.11 38.41 22.78
C ASN A 255 -4.83 39.59 22.10
N ILE A 256 -5.50 39.37 20.97
CA ILE A 256 -6.25 40.41 20.25
C ILE A 256 -7.41 40.93 21.09
N GLU A 257 -8.13 40.06 21.80
CA GLU A 257 -9.22 40.46 22.70
C GLU A 257 -8.73 41.41 23.79
N LYS A 258 -7.53 41.14 24.35
CA LYS A 258 -6.89 42.02 25.32
C LYS A 258 -6.54 43.40 24.74
N ASP A 259 -6.01 43.43 23.52
CA ASP A 259 -5.67 44.68 22.83
C ASP A 259 -6.93 45.46 22.42
N ALA A 260 -7.96 44.77 21.94
CA ALA A 260 -9.26 45.34 21.57
C ALA A 260 -9.97 45.98 22.77
N LEU A 261 -9.92 45.35 23.94
CA LEU A 261 -10.42 45.93 25.20
C LEU A 261 -9.74 47.27 25.52
N GLY A 262 -8.43 47.38 25.29
CA GLY A 262 -7.70 48.63 25.46
C GLY A 262 -8.14 49.72 24.48
N VAL A 263 -8.34 49.37 23.21
CA VAL A 263 -8.84 50.30 22.18
C VAL A 263 -10.26 50.77 22.50
N GLU A 264 -11.14 49.87 22.94
CA GLU A 264 -12.53 50.21 23.27
C GLU A 264 -12.61 51.17 24.48
N GLN A 265 -11.78 50.97 25.50
CA GLN A 265 -11.65 51.91 26.63
C GLN A 265 -11.16 53.29 26.17
N MET A 266 -10.20 53.33 25.24
CA MET A 266 -9.69 54.58 24.68
C MET A 266 -10.77 55.30 23.84
N ARG A 267 -11.51 54.56 23.02
CA ARG A 267 -12.64 55.10 22.23
C ARG A 267 -13.74 55.66 23.13
N SER A 268 -14.09 54.95 24.20
CA SER A 268 -15.04 55.44 25.21
C SER A 268 -14.57 56.74 25.84
N SER A 269 -13.28 56.83 26.20
CA SER A 269 -12.68 58.06 26.76
C SER A 269 -12.72 59.22 25.77
N ILE A 270 -12.41 58.98 24.49
CA ILE A 270 -12.48 59.98 23.43
C ILE A 270 -13.92 60.48 23.24
N ASN A 271 -14.92 59.60 23.25
CA ASN A 271 -16.32 59.98 23.12
C ASN A 271 -16.78 60.86 24.31
N LEU A 272 -16.35 60.55 25.54
CA LEU A 272 -16.64 61.38 26.71
C LEU A 272 -16.00 62.77 26.61
N VAL A 273 -14.78 62.85 26.08
CA VAL A 273 -14.08 64.13 25.86
C VAL A 273 -14.74 64.93 24.74
N LYS A 274 -15.11 64.29 23.62
CA LYS A 274 -15.83 64.93 22.51
C LYS A 274 -17.18 65.50 22.97
N GLY A 275 -17.94 64.74 23.76
CA GLY A 275 -19.21 65.21 24.34
C GLY A 275 -19.07 66.38 25.32
N ARG A 276 -17.89 66.60 25.92
CA ARG A 276 -17.63 67.77 26.78
C ARG A 276 -17.07 68.97 26.04
N LEU A 277 -16.34 68.75 24.93
CA LEU A 277 -15.74 69.81 24.13
C LEU A 277 -16.74 70.48 23.18
N ASP A 278 -17.88 69.86 22.91
CA ASP A 278 -18.97 70.45 22.11
C ASP A 278 -19.78 71.50 22.89
N ALA A 279 -19.09 72.30 23.72
CA ALA A 279 -19.68 73.34 24.56
C ALA A 279 -20.29 74.50 23.75
N ARG A 280 -20.09 74.56 22.43
CA ARG A 280 -20.69 75.59 21.56
C ARG A 280 -22.21 75.52 21.54
N LYS A 281 -22.80 74.32 21.65
CA LYS A 281 -24.25 74.10 21.71
C LYS A 281 -24.78 73.96 23.13
N SER A 282 -23.94 74.22 24.14
CA SER A 282 -24.39 74.21 25.53
C SER A 282 -25.53 75.19 25.70
N SER A 283 -26.60 74.72 26.32
CA SER A 283 -27.80 75.49 26.66
C SER A 283 -27.47 76.80 27.41
N ILE A 284 -26.32 76.87 28.09
CA ILE A 284 -25.77 78.08 28.73
C ILE A 284 -25.37 79.16 27.72
N ASN A 285 -24.69 78.79 26.63
CA ASN A 285 -24.25 79.75 25.60
C ASN A 285 -25.42 80.29 24.79
N ILE A 286 -26.39 79.42 24.49
CA ILE A 286 -27.64 79.79 23.81
C ILE A 286 -28.43 80.79 24.66
N LEU A 287 -28.57 80.52 25.97
CA LEU A 287 -29.23 81.42 26.91
C LEU A 287 -28.50 82.77 27.04
N HIS A 288 -27.17 82.75 27.09
CA HIS A 288 -26.36 83.97 27.13
C HIS A 288 -26.60 84.83 25.88
N GLU A 289 -26.61 84.21 24.69
CA GLU A 289 -26.83 84.93 23.43
C GLU A 289 -28.24 85.53 23.36
N ILE A 290 -29.27 84.78 23.78
CA ILE A 290 -30.65 85.30 23.87
C ILE A 290 -30.68 86.52 24.80
N SER A 291 -30.06 86.44 25.97
CA SER A 291 -30.04 87.56 26.93
C SER A 291 -29.37 88.81 26.35
N ARG A 292 -28.31 88.65 25.55
CA ARG A 292 -27.56 89.75 24.94
C ARG A 292 -28.36 90.44 23.84
N LEU A 293 -29.10 89.67 23.05
CA LEU A 293 -29.87 90.19 21.90
C LEU A 293 -31.25 90.74 22.30
N THR A 294 -31.67 90.57 23.56
CA THR A 294 -33.02 90.97 24.00
C THR A 294 -33.09 92.47 24.28
N PRO A 295 -33.92 93.23 23.54
CA PRO A 295 -34.13 94.65 23.78
C PRO A 295 -34.94 94.87 25.08
N LYS A 296 -34.84 96.07 25.68
CA LYS A 296 -35.44 96.39 27.00
C LYS A 296 -36.98 96.34 26.99
N GLU A 297 -37.57 96.33 25.80
CA GLU A 297 -39.00 96.36 25.54
C GLU A 297 -39.62 94.95 25.44
N ILE A 298 -38.81 93.89 25.62
CA ILE A 298 -39.22 92.49 25.55
C ILE A 298 -38.97 91.78 26.89
N TYR A 299 -39.98 91.04 27.36
CA TYR A 299 -39.93 90.24 28.58
C TYR A 299 -40.29 88.79 28.29
N PHE A 300 -39.38 87.86 28.57
CA PHE A 300 -39.69 86.43 28.44
C PHE A 300 -40.50 85.92 29.63
N THR A 301 -41.48 85.09 29.32
CA THR A 301 -42.24 84.32 30.31
C THR A 301 -41.75 82.87 30.36
N ASN A 302 -41.26 82.34 29.24
CA ASN A 302 -40.74 80.99 29.17
C ASN A 302 -39.66 80.89 28.08
N ILE A 303 -38.57 80.20 28.40
CA ILE A 303 -37.48 79.88 27.47
C ILE A 303 -37.26 78.37 27.59
N ASN A 304 -37.60 77.63 26.54
CA ASN A 304 -37.35 76.20 26.46
C ASN A 304 -36.23 75.93 25.45
N ILE A 305 -35.10 75.41 25.91
CA ILE A 305 -33.93 75.09 25.08
C ILE A 305 -33.82 73.58 25.01
N GLU A 306 -34.09 72.99 23.85
CA GLU A 306 -33.82 71.58 23.58
C GLU A 306 -32.46 71.44 22.87
N GLU A 307 -31.52 70.78 23.53
CA GLU A 307 -30.18 70.53 22.98
C GLU A 307 -30.29 69.86 21.59
N ASP A 308 -29.59 70.43 20.60
CA ASP A 308 -29.51 70.00 19.19
C ASP A 308 -30.81 70.06 18.35
N LYS A 309 -31.90 70.66 18.83
CA LYS A 309 -33.15 70.75 18.06
C LYS A 309 -33.65 72.17 17.84
N GLN A 310 -34.27 72.74 18.87
CA GLN A 310 -34.94 74.03 18.76
C GLN A 310 -34.98 74.73 20.11
N THR A 311 -35.00 76.06 20.06
CA THR A 311 -35.29 76.91 21.21
C THR A 311 -36.61 77.62 21.00
N VAL A 312 -37.50 77.50 21.99
CA VAL A 312 -38.81 78.14 21.98
C VAL A 312 -38.81 79.28 23.00
N LEU A 313 -39.02 80.50 22.51
CA LEU A 313 -39.06 81.73 23.27
C LEU A 313 -40.48 82.26 23.36
N GLN A 314 -41.05 82.35 24.56
CA GLN A 314 -42.36 82.93 24.79
C GLN A 314 -42.23 84.19 25.63
N GLY A 315 -42.89 85.27 25.22
CA GLY A 315 -42.75 86.55 25.91
C GLY A 315 -43.85 87.55 25.64
N ARG A 316 -43.64 88.75 26.19
CA ARG A 316 -44.47 89.94 26.02
C ARG A 316 -43.60 91.07 25.49
N ALA A 317 -44.11 91.83 24.54
CA ALA A 317 -43.46 93.02 23.99
C ALA A 317 -44.38 94.24 24.08
N ALA A 318 -43.81 95.43 24.20
CA ALA A 318 -44.58 96.68 24.25
C ALA A 318 -45.40 96.95 22.97
N ALA A 319 -44.88 96.55 21.81
CA ALA A 319 -45.56 96.66 20.52
C ALA A 319 -45.26 95.46 19.62
N MET A 320 -46.14 95.20 18.66
CA MET A 320 -45.97 94.11 17.69
C MET A 320 -44.72 94.30 16.81
N SER A 321 -44.38 95.55 16.48
CA SER A 321 -43.16 95.92 15.74
C SER A 321 -41.89 95.41 16.42
N ASN A 322 -41.84 95.46 17.75
CA ASN A 322 -40.66 95.08 18.54
C ASN A 322 -40.41 93.57 18.47
N VAL A 323 -41.47 92.76 18.28
CA VAL A 323 -41.36 91.31 18.11
C VAL A 323 -40.68 90.99 16.77
N PHE A 324 -41.09 91.66 15.68
CA PHE A 324 -40.50 91.43 14.36
C PHE A 324 -39.04 91.89 14.28
N GLU A 325 -38.71 93.04 14.87
CA GLU A 325 -37.32 93.53 14.96
C GLU A 325 -36.44 92.56 15.75
N PHE A 326 -36.98 91.98 16.82
CA PHE A 326 -36.29 90.96 17.59
C PHE A 326 -36.09 89.65 16.82
N VAL A 327 -37.08 89.21 16.04
CA VAL A 327 -36.94 88.06 15.13
C VAL A 327 -35.81 88.29 14.14
N THR A 328 -35.77 89.45 13.49
CA THR A 328 -34.67 89.79 12.56
C THR A 328 -33.32 89.85 13.27
N THR A 329 -33.27 90.29 14.53
CA THR A 329 -32.03 90.29 15.33
C THR A 329 -31.57 88.88 15.66
N LEU A 330 -32.50 87.96 15.96
CA LEU A 330 -32.22 86.56 16.19
C LEU A 330 -31.80 85.82 14.91
N GLU A 331 -32.40 86.12 13.75
CA GLU A 331 -32.01 85.54 12.45
C GLU A 331 -30.59 85.93 12.04
N ASN A 332 -30.13 87.12 12.42
CA ASN A 332 -28.77 87.56 12.15
C ASN A 332 -27.74 87.01 13.15
N SER A 333 -28.18 86.25 14.16
CA SER A 333 -27.28 85.62 15.12
C SER A 333 -26.72 84.31 14.57
N PRO A 334 -25.41 84.04 14.72
CA PRO A 334 -24.78 82.80 14.26
C PRO A 334 -25.20 81.54 15.06
N TYR A 335 -26.12 81.65 16.02
CA TYR A 335 -26.60 80.52 16.84
C TYR A 335 -27.98 80.00 16.42
N PHE A 336 -28.70 80.73 15.58
CA PHE A 336 -30.08 80.43 15.24
C PHE A 336 -30.29 80.47 13.73
N GLU A 337 -30.96 79.44 13.21
CA GLU A 337 -31.47 79.39 11.85
C GLU A 337 -32.99 79.25 11.88
N ASN A 338 -33.67 79.64 10.79
CA ASN A 338 -35.11 79.44 10.60
C ASN A 338 -35.96 79.96 11.77
N VAL A 339 -35.70 81.19 12.21
CA VAL A 339 -36.47 81.82 13.30
C VAL A 339 -37.87 82.15 12.80
N GLN A 340 -38.88 81.49 13.35
CA GLN A 340 -40.27 81.67 12.94
C GLN A 340 -41.12 82.16 14.12
N THR A 341 -41.99 83.13 13.85
CA THR A 341 -42.99 83.56 14.83
C THR A 341 -44.22 82.67 14.71
N THR A 342 -44.50 81.87 15.72
CA THR A 342 -45.63 80.92 15.71
C THR A 342 -46.95 81.65 15.94
N TYR A 343 -47.00 82.58 16.90
CA TYR A 343 -48.16 83.44 17.09
C TYR A 343 -47.76 84.79 17.70
N THR A 344 -48.53 85.84 17.36
CA THR A 344 -48.46 87.15 18.02
C THR A 344 -49.88 87.65 18.24
N THR A 345 -50.26 87.91 19.49
CA THR A 345 -51.61 88.36 19.86
C THR A 345 -51.55 89.57 20.77
N THR A 346 -52.30 90.62 20.43
CA THR A 346 -52.42 91.82 21.27
C THR A 346 -53.37 91.53 22.42
N LYS A 347 -52.91 91.76 23.65
CA LYS A 347 -53.73 91.69 24.85
C LYS A 347 -53.71 93.03 25.58
N LYS A 348 -54.87 93.41 26.13
CA LYS A 348 -55.03 94.61 26.95
C LYS A 348 -55.25 94.18 28.39
N GLU A 349 -54.35 94.59 29.27
CA GLU A 349 -54.41 94.27 30.69
C GLU A 349 -54.19 95.58 31.47
N LYS A 350 -55.18 95.95 32.31
CA LYS A 350 -55.12 97.08 33.24
C LYS A 350 -54.51 98.36 32.65
N ASP A 351 -55.13 98.87 31.58
CA ASP A 351 -54.78 100.13 30.87
C ASP A 351 -53.47 100.15 30.06
N THR A 352 -52.82 99.00 29.86
CA THR A 352 -51.67 98.86 28.94
C THR A 352 -51.92 97.76 27.90
N GLU A 353 -51.64 98.06 26.64
CA GLU A 353 -51.66 97.09 25.53
C GLU A 353 -50.26 96.51 25.33
N TYR A 354 -50.17 95.18 25.23
CA TYR A 354 -48.93 94.47 24.94
C TYR A 354 -49.16 93.35 23.93
N ALA A 355 -48.11 92.99 23.18
CA ALA A 355 -48.12 91.87 22.27
C ALA A 355 -47.55 90.63 22.96
N LYS A 356 -48.35 89.56 23.10
CA LYS A 356 -47.85 88.24 23.52
C LYS A 356 -47.36 87.48 22.29
N PHE A 357 -46.15 86.94 22.33
CA PHE A 357 -45.54 86.24 21.21
C PHE A 357 -44.93 84.89 21.59
N GLU A 358 -44.75 84.05 20.59
CA GLU A 358 -43.94 82.84 20.62
C GLU A 358 -43.07 82.77 19.37
N ILE A 359 -41.77 82.56 19.58
CA ILE A 359 -40.75 82.44 18.54
C ILE A 359 -40.10 81.07 18.69
N ILE A 360 -39.98 80.35 17.58
CA ILE A 360 -39.25 79.08 17.51
C ILE A 360 -38.00 79.32 16.66
N CYS A 361 -36.84 79.04 17.23
CA CYS A 361 -35.55 79.11 16.57
C CYS A 361 -34.98 77.69 16.42
N MET A 362 -34.52 77.31 15.23
CA MET A 362 -33.77 76.06 15.04
C MET A 362 -32.28 76.32 15.27
N HIS A 363 -31.52 75.33 15.73
CA HIS A 363 -30.07 75.45 15.87
C HIS A 363 -29.38 75.12 14.55
N GLU A 364 -28.37 75.90 14.17
CA GLU A 364 -27.54 75.61 13.00
C GLU A 364 -26.97 74.20 13.16
N LYS A 365 -27.37 73.32 12.25
CA LYS A 365 -26.92 71.93 12.25
C LYS A 365 -25.61 71.91 11.50
N ASP A 366 -24.50 71.69 12.22
CA ASP A 366 -23.19 71.47 11.59
C ASP A 366 -23.39 70.50 10.41
N ARG A 367 -23.14 70.98 9.19
CA ARG A 367 -23.00 70.09 8.04
C ARG A 367 -21.78 69.23 8.32
N GLU A 368 -22.03 68.05 8.88
CA GLU A 368 -21.02 67.01 8.97
C GLU A 368 -20.68 66.54 7.55
N ASP A 369 -19.69 67.19 6.94
CA ASP A 369 -18.96 66.68 5.79
C ASP A 369 -18.16 65.43 6.22
N PHE A 370 -18.86 64.31 6.38
CA PHE A 370 -18.21 63.00 6.37
C PHE A 370 -18.20 62.49 4.92
N GLU A 371 -17.17 62.88 4.17
CA GLU A 371 -16.68 62.06 3.07
C GLU A 371 -16.37 60.68 3.63
N THR A 372 -17.23 59.71 3.33
CA THR A 372 -17.01 58.30 3.59
C THR A 372 -15.82 57.83 2.75
N ASP A 373 -14.63 57.80 3.37
CA ASP A 373 -13.50 57.01 2.92
C ASP A 373 -13.87 55.52 3.06
N ALA A 374 -14.59 55.00 2.07
CA ALA A 374 -14.82 53.57 1.95
C ALA A 374 -13.48 52.90 1.59
N PRO A 375 -12.99 51.93 2.38
CA PRO A 375 -11.75 51.25 2.08
C PRO A 375 -11.90 50.47 0.77
N LYS A 376 -10.96 50.71 -0.16
CA LYS A 376 -10.82 49.93 -1.40
C LYS A 376 -10.79 48.42 -1.07
N PRO A 377 -11.49 47.57 -1.82
CA PRO A 377 -11.43 46.13 -1.62
C PRO A 377 -9.99 45.64 -1.89
N GLU A 378 -9.45 44.85 -0.96
CA GLU A 378 -8.17 44.17 -1.11
C GLU A 378 -8.16 43.28 -2.37
N PRO A 379 -7.03 43.19 -3.09
CA PRO A 379 -6.91 42.28 -4.22
C PRO A 379 -6.99 40.83 -3.73
N GLY A 380 -7.93 40.08 -4.29
CA GLY A 380 -8.12 38.66 -4.00
C GLY A 380 -6.87 37.81 -4.28
N PRO A 381 -6.78 36.62 -3.65
CA PRO A 381 -5.58 35.78 -3.72
C PRO A 381 -5.27 35.35 -5.16
N PRO A 382 -3.97 35.22 -5.51
CA PRO A 382 -3.55 34.87 -6.86
C PRO A 382 -4.05 33.47 -7.23
N GLN A 383 -4.73 33.38 -8.39
CA GLN A 383 -5.12 32.09 -8.98
C GLN A 383 -3.88 31.27 -9.33
N PRO A 384 -3.89 29.96 -9.07
CA PRO A 384 -2.77 29.08 -9.41
C PRO A 384 -2.61 28.97 -10.93
N GLN A 385 -1.41 29.29 -11.42
CA GLN A 385 -1.03 29.10 -12.81
C GLN A 385 -1.10 27.61 -13.17
N SER A 386 -1.83 27.31 -14.25
CA SER A 386 -1.86 26.01 -14.88
C SER A 386 -0.48 25.68 -15.45
N VAL A 387 0.18 24.71 -14.83
CA VAL A 387 1.35 24.05 -15.41
C VAL A 387 0.84 23.19 -16.57
N LYS A 388 1.27 23.54 -17.79
CA LYS A 388 1.19 22.67 -18.96
C LYS A 388 2.33 21.64 -18.86
N GLU A 389 1.95 20.37 -18.76
CA GLU A 389 2.69 19.23 -19.31
C GLU A 389 1.73 18.37 -20.12
#